data_AF-A0A0F9B0E5-F1
#
_entry.id   AF-A0A0F9B0E5-F1
#
_cell.length_a   1.000
_cell.length_b   1.000
_cell.length_c   1.000
_cell.angle_alpha   90.00
_cell.angle_beta   90.00
_cell.angle_gamma   90.00
#
_symmetry.space_group_name_H-M   'P 1'
#
loop_
_entity.id
_entity.type
_entity.pdbx_description
1 polymer ?
#
loop_
_entity_poly.entity_id
_entity_poly.type
_entity_poly.pdbx_seq_one_letter_code
_entity_poly.pdbx_strand_id
1 'polypeptide(L)'
;DRRAREILYLCEKISAKKALDWGLVNEVVPYAELDDAIDKMCQKLIDKFPECMRYTKQQVNFWKDFAWHQTIGHAKDWLSIHYASWEPLEGMSAFIEKRPPNYRGIRESPHPEFLWGPPSVTCPSCQTKSLPSDFEFCGKCGSKLK
;
A
#
# COMPACT_ATOMS: atom_id res chain seq x y z
N ASP A 1 8.58 -9.34 -14.50
CA ASP A 1 9.52 -9.28 -13.36
C ASP A 1 10.22 -7.93 -13.20
N ARG A 2 11.17 -7.53 -14.08
CA ARG A 2 11.91 -6.25 -13.96
C ARG A 2 11.01 -5.00 -13.84
N ARG A 3 10.08 -4.83 -14.79
CA ARG A 3 9.11 -3.70 -14.80
C ARG A 3 8.17 -3.71 -13.60
N ALA A 4 7.79 -4.89 -13.11
CA ALA A 4 6.95 -5.01 -11.93
C ALA A 4 7.67 -4.50 -10.68
N ARG A 5 8.95 -4.85 -10.51
CA ARG A 5 9.78 -4.32 -9.41
C ARG A 5 9.98 -2.81 -9.51
N GLU A 6 10.17 -2.27 -10.71
CA GLU A 6 10.24 -0.82 -10.93
C GLU A 6 8.98 -0.11 -10.44
N ILE A 7 7.79 -0.62 -10.82
CA ILE A 7 6.50 -0.07 -10.35
C ILE A 7 6.38 -0.14 -8.83
N LEU A 8 6.71 -1.30 -8.24
CA LEU A 8 6.50 -1.55 -6.81
C LEU A 8 7.50 -0.81 -5.91
N TYR A 9 8.74 -0.60 -6.36
CA TYR A 9 9.77 0.06 -5.54
C TYR A 9 9.78 1.57 -5.71
N LEU A 10 9.49 2.08 -6.90
CA LEU A 10 9.60 3.51 -7.19
C LEU A 10 8.25 4.22 -7.11
N CYS A 11 7.13 3.49 -7.24
CA CYS A 11 5.78 4.04 -7.21
C CYS A 11 5.58 5.22 -8.20
N GLU A 12 6.34 5.24 -9.28
CA GLU A 12 6.27 6.30 -10.28
C GLU A 12 5.02 6.17 -11.15
N LYS A 13 4.47 7.32 -11.55
CA LYS A 13 3.35 7.36 -12.50
C LYS A 13 3.86 6.97 -13.88
N ILE A 14 3.15 6.04 -14.52
CA ILE A 14 3.39 5.66 -15.91
C ILE A 14 2.30 6.24 -16.82
N SER A 15 2.65 6.61 -18.04
CA SER A 15 1.67 7.05 -19.03
C SER A 15 0.85 5.88 -19.57
N ALA A 16 -0.34 6.14 -20.09
CA ALA A 16 -1.19 5.12 -20.72
C ALA A 16 -0.44 4.39 -21.86
N LYS A 17 0.32 5.13 -22.68
CA LYS A 17 1.16 4.55 -23.73
C LYS A 17 2.20 3.59 -23.16
N LYS A 18 2.94 3.99 -22.13
CA LYS A 18 3.93 3.12 -21.46
C LYS A 18 3.26 1.88 -20.87
N ALA A 19 2.06 2.02 -20.30
CA ALA A 19 1.28 0.90 -19.78
C ALA A 19 0.87 -0.10 -20.88
N LEU A 20 0.46 0.40 -22.05
CA LEU A 20 0.16 -0.43 -23.23
C LEU A 20 1.41 -1.15 -23.75
N ASP A 21 2.52 -0.41 -23.94
CA ASP A 21 3.80 -0.97 -24.36
C ASP A 21 4.35 -2.02 -23.37
N TRP A 22 3.91 -1.95 -22.12
CA TRP A 22 4.28 -2.88 -21.06
C TRP A 22 3.31 -4.05 -20.90
N GLY A 23 2.17 -4.04 -21.61
CA GLY A 23 1.13 -5.07 -21.51
C GLY A 23 0.33 -5.00 -20.20
N LEU A 24 0.27 -3.84 -19.55
CA LEU A 24 -0.56 -3.63 -18.35
C LEU A 24 -2.02 -3.35 -18.69
N VAL A 25 -2.27 -2.83 -19.90
CA VAL A 25 -3.60 -2.57 -20.47
C VAL A 25 -3.66 -3.13 -21.87
N ASN A 26 -4.86 -3.48 -22.35
CA ASN A 26 -5.05 -4.10 -23.67
C ASN A 26 -5.16 -3.06 -24.80
N GLU A 27 -5.68 -1.88 -24.51
CA GLU A 27 -5.98 -0.83 -25.51
C GLU A 27 -5.90 0.55 -24.85
N VAL A 28 -5.52 1.57 -25.62
CA VAL A 28 -5.49 2.97 -25.20
C VAL A 28 -6.13 3.81 -26.30
N VAL A 29 -7.16 4.57 -25.93
CA VAL A 29 -7.93 5.45 -26.83
C VAL A 29 -7.99 6.88 -26.26
N PRO A 30 -8.30 7.90 -27.07
CA PRO A 30 -8.64 9.22 -26.57
C PRO A 30 -9.78 9.13 -25.54
N TYR A 31 -9.75 9.99 -24.52
CA TYR A 31 -10.74 9.95 -23.43
C TYR A 31 -12.19 10.05 -23.93
N ALA A 32 -12.43 10.86 -24.96
CA ALA A 32 -13.75 11.03 -25.57
C ALA A 32 -14.29 9.78 -26.29
N GLU A 33 -13.42 8.81 -26.61
CA GLU A 33 -13.77 7.57 -27.32
C GLU A 33 -13.81 6.36 -26.38
N LEU A 34 -13.62 6.56 -25.06
CA LEU A 34 -13.51 5.47 -24.09
C LEU A 34 -14.78 4.61 -24.05
N ASP A 35 -15.95 5.24 -24.01
CA ASP A 35 -17.23 4.52 -23.94
C ASP A 35 -17.47 3.70 -25.22
N ASP A 36 -17.23 4.28 -26.40
CA ASP A 36 -17.35 3.58 -27.68
C ASP A 36 -16.41 2.37 -27.78
N ALA A 37 -15.17 2.50 -27.29
CA ALA A 37 -14.20 1.41 -27.26
C ALA A 37 -14.63 0.28 -26.31
N ILE A 38 -15.17 0.63 -25.14
CA ILE A 38 -15.74 -0.32 -24.17
C ILE A 38 -16.91 -1.06 -24.80
N ASP A 39 -17.87 -0.35 -25.41
CA ASP A 39 -19.06 -0.93 -26.02
C ASP A 39 -18.69 -1.91 -27.15
N LYS A 40 -17.73 -1.53 -27.99
CA LYS A 40 -17.20 -2.41 -29.04
C LYS A 40 -16.57 -3.69 -28.46
N MET A 41 -15.89 -3.60 -27.32
CA MET A 41 -15.30 -4.77 -26.65
C MET A 41 -16.37 -5.65 -26.02
N CYS A 42 -17.36 -5.05 -25.34
CA CYS A 42 -18.50 -5.74 -24.76
C CYS A 42 -19.30 -6.49 -25.82
N GLN A 43 -19.59 -5.87 -26.97
CA GLN A 43 -20.30 -6.52 -28.06
C GLN A 43 -19.55 -7.77 -28.56
N LYS A 44 -18.23 -7.67 -28.74
CA LYS A 44 -17.39 -8.83 -29.12
C LYS A 44 -17.48 -9.99 -28.12
N LEU A 45 -17.62 -9.70 -26.82
CA LEU A 45 -17.76 -10.69 -25.74
C LEU A 45 -19.16 -11.30 -25.71
N ILE A 46 -20.21 -10.50 -25.94
CA ILE A 46 -21.60 -10.97 -26.04
C ILE A 46 -21.74 -11.96 -27.20
N ASP A 47 -21.05 -11.71 -28.31
CA ASP A 47 -21.06 -12.57 -29.50
C ASP A 47 -20.14 -13.81 -29.38
N LYS A 48 -20.01 -14.39 -28.18
CA LYS A 48 -19.20 -15.60 -27.87
C LYS A 48 -20.00 -16.59 -27.03
N PHE A 49 -19.56 -17.85 -27.01
CA PHE A 49 -20.20 -18.88 -26.20
C PHE A 49 -20.04 -18.61 -24.69
N PRO A 50 -21.13 -18.38 -23.93
CA PRO A 50 -21.05 -17.93 -22.55
C PRO A 50 -20.41 -18.97 -21.61
N GLU A 51 -20.74 -20.25 -21.77
CA GLU A 51 -20.20 -21.31 -20.91
C GLU A 51 -18.72 -21.60 -21.16
N CYS A 52 -18.30 -21.63 -22.43
CA CYS A 52 -16.88 -21.74 -22.78
C CYS A 52 -16.08 -20.54 -22.23
N MET A 53 -16.63 -19.33 -22.35
CA MET A 53 -15.98 -18.12 -21.84
C MET A 53 -15.87 -18.12 -20.31
N ARG A 54 -16.91 -18.57 -19.59
CA ARG A 54 -16.89 -18.72 -18.13
C ARG A 54 -15.75 -19.62 -17.68
N TYR A 55 -15.66 -20.82 -18.25
CA TYR A 55 -14.59 -21.76 -17.91
C TYR A 55 -13.21 -21.24 -18.32
N THR A 56 -13.10 -20.62 -19.52
CA THR A 56 -11.85 -20.01 -19.98
C THR A 56 -11.36 -18.95 -18.99
N LYS A 57 -12.24 -18.05 -18.52
CA LYS A 57 -11.92 -17.04 -17.52
C LYS A 57 -11.43 -17.66 -16.21
N GLN A 58 -12.05 -18.73 -15.74
CA GLN A 58 -11.60 -19.45 -14.56
C GLN A 58 -10.20 -20.04 -14.76
N GLN A 59 -9.99 -20.72 -15.89
CA GLN A 59 -8.74 -21.41 -16.18
C GLN A 59 -7.56 -20.45 -16.34
N VAL A 60 -7.73 -19.33 -17.05
CA VAL A 60 -6.64 -18.35 -17.24
C VAL A 60 -6.29 -17.59 -15.95
N ASN A 61 -7.22 -17.49 -15.00
CA ASN A 61 -6.96 -16.87 -13.69
C ASN A 61 -6.38 -17.85 -12.67
N PHE A 62 -6.49 -19.16 -12.87
CA PHE A 62 -6.10 -20.18 -11.89
C PHE A 62 -4.71 -19.95 -11.27
N TRP A 63 -3.67 -19.75 -12.09
CA TRP A 63 -2.30 -19.55 -11.59
C TRP A 63 -2.13 -18.24 -10.82
N LYS A 64 -2.82 -17.18 -11.27
CA LYS A 64 -2.82 -15.88 -10.59
C LYS A 64 -3.48 -16.00 -9.22
N ASP A 65 -4.63 -16.64 -9.15
CA ASP A 65 -5.39 -16.81 -7.92
C ASP A 65 -4.66 -17.74 -6.94
N PHE A 66 -4.06 -18.82 -7.45
CA PHE A 66 -3.20 -19.71 -6.65
C PHE A 66 -2.05 -18.94 -5.99
N ALA A 67 -1.27 -18.18 -6.77
CA ALA A 67 -0.17 -17.38 -6.23
C ALA A 67 -0.65 -16.28 -5.26
N TRP A 68 -1.79 -15.65 -5.56
CA TRP A 68 -2.42 -14.67 -4.66
C TRP A 68 -2.78 -15.28 -3.32
N HIS A 69 -3.48 -16.42 -3.30
CA HIS A 69 -3.88 -17.09 -2.06
C HIS A 69 -2.69 -17.53 -1.20
N GLN A 70 -1.54 -17.83 -1.80
CA GLN A 70 -0.31 -18.15 -1.06
C GLN A 70 0.38 -16.93 -0.45
N THR A 71 0.20 -15.73 -1.01
CA THR A 71 1.01 -14.54 -0.66
C THR A 71 0.22 -13.45 0.07
N ILE A 72 -1.09 -13.34 -0.16
CA ILE A 72 -1.90 -12.24 0.37
C ILE A 72 -2.02 -12.26 1.90
N GLY A 73 -2.02 -13.45 2.51
CA GLY A 73 -2.06 -13.59 3.96
C GLY A 73 -0.85 -12.92 4.61
N HIS A 74 0.34 -13.26 4.12
CA HIS A 74 1.60 -12.64 4.58
C HIS A 74 1.61 -11.12 4.38
N ALA A 75 1.17 -10.63 3.21
CA ALA A 75 1.10 -9.19 2.95
C ALA A 75 0.18 -8.45 3.93
N LYS A 76 -1.00 -9.04 4.23
CA LYS A 76 -1.95 -8.50 5.20
C LYS A 76 -1.37 -8.48 6.61
N ASP A 77 -0.71 -9.56 7.03
CA ASP A 77 -0.13 -9.66 8.37
C ASP A 77 1.01 -8.65 8.55
N TRP A 78 1.87 -8.52 7.53
CA TRP A 78 2.94 -7.53 7.53
C TRP A 78 2.42 -6.10 7.65
N LEU A 79 1.40 -5.75 6.87
CA LEU A 79 0.75 -4.44 6.96
C LEU A 79 0.14 -4.23 8.35
N SER A 80 -0.54 -5.23 8.92
CA SER A 80 -1.21 -5.13 10.22
C SER A 80 -0.23 -4.86 11.36
N ILE A 81 0.93 -5.51 11.35
CA ILE A 81 1.97 -5.34 12.38
C ILE A 81 2.62 -3.95 12.28
N HIS A 82 2.85 -3.46 11.06
CA HIS A 82 3.56 -2.19 10.84
C HIS A 82 2.64 -0.98 10.82
N TYR A 83 1.31 -1.16 10.80
CA TYR A 83 0.35 -0.08 10.61
C TYR A 83 0.50 1.06 11.63
N ALA A 84 0.92 0.72 12.86
CA ALA A 84 1.15 1.67 13.96
C ALA A 84 2.61 2.12 14.08
N SER A 85 3.36 2.19 12.97
CA SER A 85 4.74 2.70 12.92
C SER A 85 4.81 4.06 12.20
N TRP A 86 6.01 4.64 12.11
CA TRP A 86 6.20 5.95 11.47
C TRP A 86 5.93 5.94 9.96
N GLU A 87 6.22 4.86 9.25
CA GLU A 87 6.05 4.82 7.79
C GLU A 87 4.58 5.01 7.36
N PRO A 88 3.60 4.24 7.88
CA PRO A 88 2.20 4.44 7.52
C PRO A 88 1.65 5.76 8.04
N LEU A 89 2.02 6.18 9.25
CA LEU A 89 1.58 7.46 9.82
C LEU A 89 1.98 8.63 8.92
N GLU A 90 3.25 8.69 8.51
CA GLU A 90 3.76 9.75 7.64
C GLU A 90 3.15 9.68 6.24
N GLY A 91 3.06 8.49 5.64
CA GLY A 91 2.47 8.32 4.32
C GLY A 91 1.00 8.77 4.26
N MET A 92 0.20 8.39 5.25
CA MET A 92 -1.21 8.77 5.34
C MET A 92 -1.38 10.26 5.66
N SER A 93 -0.62 10.77 6.63
CA SER A 93 -0.67 12.20 7.00
C SER A 93 -0.26 13.09 5.83
N ALA A 94 0.84 12.76 5.16
CA ALA A 94 1.31 13.51 4.00
C ALA A 94 0.29 13.53 2.85
N PHE A 95 -0.40 12.42 2.61
CA PHE A 95 -1.46 12.34 1.61
C PHE A 95 -2.65 13.24 1.96
N ILE A 96 -3.13 13.20 3.22
CA ILE A 96 -4.24 14.03 3.70
C ILE A 96 -3.86 15.51 3.65
N GLU A 97 -2.65 15.85 4.08
CA GLU A 97 -2.09 17.21 4.11
C GLU A 97 -1.64 17.70 2.73
N LYS A 98 -1.71 16.85 1.69
CA LYS A 98 -1.30 17.16 0.31
C LYS A 98 0.14 17.66 0.19
N ARG A 99 1.04 17.11 1.00
CA ARG A 99 2.47 17.42 0.99
C ARG A 99 3.30 16.21 0.58
N PRO A 100 4.55 16.38 0.13
CA PRO A 100 5.44 15.25 -0.08
C PRO A 100 5.73 14.52 1.25
N PRO A 101 5.77 13.17 1.25
CA PRO A 101 6.20 12.40 2.42
C PRO A 101 7.70 12.60 2.71
N ASN A 102 8.07 12.68 3.98
CA ASN A 102 9.45 12.78 4.44
C ASN A 102 10.08 11.39 4.68
N TYR A 103 10.44 10.71 3.59
CA TYR A 103 11.06 9.39 3.65
C TYR A 103 12.42 9.37 4.39
N ARG A 104 13.20 10.46 4.30
CA ARG A 104 14.53 10.53 4.94
C ARG A 104 14.43 10.68 6.45
N GLY A 105 13.52 11.53 6.93
CA GLY A 105 13.31 11.72 8.36
C GLY A 105 12.92 10.42 9.08
N ILE A 106 12.16 9.53 8.42
CA ILE A 106 11.84 8.20 8.97
C ILE A 106 13.11 7.35 9.12
N ARG A 107 13.99 7.34 8.11
CA ARG A 107 15.23 6.54 8.13
C ARG A 107 16.26 7.05 9.13
N GLU A 108 16.22 8.33 9.43
CA GLU A 108 17.10 8.96 10.42
C GLU A 108 16.62 8.71 11.86
N SER A 109 15.36 8.30 12.06
CA SER A 109 14.85 7.90 13.37
C SER A 109 15.55 6.63 13.87
N PRO A 110 15.99 6.57 15.14
CA PRO A 110 16.62 5.38 15.70
C PRO A 110 15.65 4.21 15.87
N HIS A 111 14.34 4.49 15.96
CA HIS A 111 13.28 3.51 16.21
C HIS A 111 12.05 3.80 15.32
N PRO A 112 12.14 3.63 13.99
CA PRO A 112 11.04 3.90 13.06
C PRO A 112 9.82 2.99 13.30
N GLU A 113 10.02 1.82 13.92
CA GLU A 113 8.99 0.85 14.27
C GLU A 113 8.07 1.31 15.41
N PHE A 114 8.54 2.22 16.28
CA PHE A 114 7.78 2.71 17.42
C PHE A 114 7.40 4.17 17.23
N LEU A 115 6.10 4.45 17.18
CA LEU A 115 5.60 5.81 17.29
C LEU A 115 6.03 6.37 18.64
N TRP A 116 6.85 7.42 18.61
CA TRP A 116 7.43 8.09 19.78
C TRP A 116 8.41 7.23 20.62
N GLY A 117 9.04 6.23 19.99
CA GLY A 117 10.15 5.47 20.56
C GLY A 117 9.73 4.29 21.45
N PRO A 118 10.67 3.39 21.81
CA PRO A 118 10.37 2.13 22.48
C PRO A 118 9.75 2.34 23.88
N PRO A 119 8.78 1.50 24.27
CA PRO A 119 8.09 1.59 25.56
C PRO A 119 8.99 1.12 26.72
N SER A 120 9.96 1.94 27.08
CA SER A 120 11.10 1.61 27.94
C SER A 120 11.20 2.48 29.19
N VAL A 121 10.48 3.61 29.24
CA VAL A 121 10.57 4.56 30.34
C VAL A 121 9.57 4.20 31.45
N THR A 122 10.02 4.34 32.69
CA THR A 122 9.15 4.25 33.88
C THR A 122 9.07 5.61 34.55
N CYS A 123 7.86 6.07 34.84
CA CYS A 123 7.65 7.37 35.50
C CYS A 123 8.17 7.33 36.96
N PRO A 124 9.03 8.27 37.38
CA PRO A 124 9.57 8.28 38.75
C PRO A 124 8.52 8.67 39.79
N SER A 125 7.51 9.46 39.41
CA SER A 125 6.48 9.96 40.34
C SER A 125 5.36 8.94 40.58
N CYS A 126 4.73 8.44 39.51
CA CYS A 126 3.56 7.55 39.62
C CYS A 126 3.87 6.08 39.28
N GLN A 127 5.13 5.74 39.01
CA GLN A 127 5.61 4.38 38.70
C GLN A 127 4.94 3.71 37.50
N THR A 128 4.31 4.49 36.60
CA THR A 128 3.77 3.95 35.35
C THR A 128 4.90 3.44 34.47
N LYS A 129 4.80 2.17 34.06
CA LYS A 129 5.79 1.47 33.24
C LYS A 129 5.45 1.57 31.76
N SER A 130 6.42 1.22 30.90
CA SER A 130 6.23 1.09 29.45
C SER A 130 5.81 2.39 28.75
N LEU A 131 6.30 3.53 29.22
CA LEU A 131 6.10 4.82 28.56
C LEU A 131 7.05 4.94 27.34
N PRO A 132 6.60 5.58 26.24
CA PRO A 132 7.45 5.83 25.08
C PRO A 132 8.68 6.66 25.45
N SER A 133 9.84 6.33 24.87
CA SER A 133 11.10 6.98 25.21
C SER A 133 11.17 8.45 24.81
N ASP A 134 10.40 8.88 23.81
CA ASP A 134 10.48 10.23 23.26
C ASP A 134 9.58 11.22 24.00
N PHE A 135 8.75 10.73 24.94
CA PHE A 135 7.87 11.59 25.71
C PHE A 135 8.63 12.38 26.79
N GLU A 136 8.40 13.69 26.84
CA GLU A 136 8.94 14.57 27.88
C GLU A 136 8.14 14.50 29.20
N PHE A 137 6.85 14.16 29.10
CA PHE A 137 5.92 14.12 30.23
C PHE A 137 5.21 12.78 30.35
N CYS A 138 4.87 12.42 31.59
CA CYS A 138 4.10 11.21 31.86
C CYS A 138 2.65 11.41 31.41
N GLY A 139 2.19 10.59 30.45
CA GLY A 139 0.80 10.61 29.98
C GLY A 139 -0.26 10.26 31.04
N LYS A 140 0.14 9.76 32.22
CA LYS A 140 -0.79 9.46 33.33
C LYS A 140 -0.89 10.58 34.36
N CYS A 141 0.25 11.09 34.86
CA CYS A 141 0.27 12.04 35.97
C CYS A 141 0.87 13.41 35.61
N GLY A 142 1.30 13.63 34.37
CA GLY A 142 1.86 14.90 33.91
C GLY A 142 3.25 15.24 34.45
N SER A 143 3.87 14.38 35.25
CA SER A 143 5.23 14.65 35.75
C SER A 143 6.26 14.57 34.62
N LYS A 144 7.28 15.42 34.68
CA LYS A 144 8.41 15.42 33.75
C LYS A 144 9.19 14.09 33.84
N LEU A 145 9.47 13.48 32.68
CA LEU A 145 10.21 12.21 32.54
C LEU A 145 11.70 12.45 32.21
N LYS A 146 11.98 13.55 31.50
CA LYS A 146 13.30 14.08 31.16
C LYS A 146 13.28 15.57 31.39
#